data_AF-A0A225VDL0-F1
#
_entry.id   AF-A0A225VDL0-F1
#
_cell.length_a   1.000
_cell.length_b   1.000
_cell.length_c   1.000
_cell.angle_alpha   90.00
_cell.angle_beta   90.00
_cell.angle_gamma   90.00
#
_symmetry.space_group_name_H-M   'P 1'
#
loop_
_entity.id
_entity.type
_entity.pdbx_description
1 polymer ?
#
loop_
_entity_poly.entity_id
_entity_poly.type
_entity_poly.pdbx_seq_one_letter_code
_entity_poly.pdbx_strand_id
1 'polypeptide(L)'
;MTETSSSASIESRWRSETTVSALWTVVYPGKTTTPTSDDYVAWTVEQLRKECTSRKLRLGRKTSVADRAKHLREFDALHRSMVSATLSSADGSSVSLNNCTVRLLDVLFSDTFAPRFARIGDKPSRQQLDAGDTHGNSTFWRDVASEFNTNRTDYNDLISTDMRLEDVDASVVVIHSAAKAYDVWKDMNKRYL
;
A
#
# COMPACT_ATOMS: atom_id res chain seq x y z
N MET A 1 -34.70 33.27 33.65
CA MET A 1 -34.63 31.88 33.13
C MET A 1 -35.02 31.95 31.67
N THR A 2 -34.00 32.04 30.83
CA THR A 2 -34.10 32.16 29.38
C THR A 2 -33.61 30.84 28.80
N GLU A 3 -34.44 30.15 28.05
CA GLU A 3 -34.03 29.45 26.83
C GLU A 3 -35.27 29.03 26.04
N THR A 4 -35.47 29.74 24.93
CA THR A 4 -36.40 29.42 23.86
C THR A 4 -35.57 29.13 22.61
N SER A 5 -35.99 28.12 21.86
CA SER A 5 -35.59 27.80 20.47
C SER A 5 -34.16 27.31 20.21
N SER A 6 -34.05 26.10 19.66
CA SER A 6 -34.03 25.97 18.19
C SER A 6 -34.04 24.50 17.78
N SER A 7 -35.23 23.97 17.53
CA SER A 7 -35.41 22.86 16.60
C SER A 7 -35.59 23.49 15.22
N ALA A 8 -34.51 23.59 14.46
CA ALA A 8 -34.54 23.92 13.04
C ALA A 8 -33.34 23.28 12.34
N SER A 9 -33.63 22.51 11.29
CA SER A 9 -32.73 21.93 10.29
C SER A 9 -31.93 20.71 10.78
N ILE A 10 -32.43 19.47 10.70
CA ILE A 10 -32.82 18.74 9.48
C ILE A 10 -31.86 19.00 8.31
N GLU A 11 -31.13 17.92 7.97
CA GLU A 11 -30.55 17.61 6.66
C GLU A 11 -29.65 18.66 6.00
N SER A 12 -28.34 18.44 6.04
CA SER A 12 -27.43 18.67 4.88
C SER A 12 -25.95 18.62 5.28
N ARG A 13 -25.47 17.47 5.76
CA ARG A 13 -24.01 17.24 5.75
C ARG A 13 -23.60 15.80 5.45
N TRP A 14 -24.37 15.12 4.61
CA TRP A 14 -23.72 14.25 3.64
C TRP A 14 -23.16 15.17 2.55
N ARG A 15 -21.97 15.73 2.82
CA ARG A 15 -21.13 16.22 1.73
C ARG A 15 -20.94 14.96 0.87
N SER A 16 -21.48 14.96 -0.34
CA SER A 16 -21.16 13.93 -1.32
C SER A 16 -19.64 13.99 -1.48
N GLU A 17 -18.96 13.13 -0.74
CA GLU A 17 -17.54 12.90 -0.88
C GLU A 17 -17.47 12.22 -2.24
N THR A 18 -17.18 13.02 -3.27
CA THR A 18 -17.02 12.47 -4.61
C THR A 18 -15.81 11.54 -4.52
N THR A 19 -16.07 10.26 -4.30
CA THR A 19 -15.05 9.24 -4.15
C THR A 19 -14.21 9.27 -5.40
N VAL A 20 -12.97 9.74 -5.26
CA VAL A 20 -11.98 9.68 -6.33
C VAL A 20 -11.75 8.20 -6.63
N SER A 21 -11.63 7.86 -7.91
CA SER A 21 -11.32 6.50 -8.33
C SER A 21 -10.06 5.99 -7.62
N ALA A 22 -10.13 4.77 -7.08
CA ALA A 22 -8.99 4.11 -6.43
C ALA A 22 -7.88 3.76 -7.45
N LEU A 23 -8.19 3.75 -8.75
CA LEU A 23 -7.21 3.55 -9.82
C LEU A 23 -6.43 4.82 -10.20
N TRP A 24 -6.81 5.98 -9.68
CA TRP A 24 -6.16 7.25 -10.04
C TRP A 24 -4.89 7.49 -9.24
N THR A 25 -3.74 7.48 -9.91
CA THR A 25 -2.42 7.63 -9.26
C THR A 25 -1.80 9.02 -9.45
N VAL A 26 -2.41 9.90 -10.23
CA VAL A 26 -1.82 11.18 -10.61
C VAL A 26 -1.93 12.19 -9.46
N VAL A 27 -0.80 12.48 -8.81
CA VAL A 27 -0.69 13.42 -7.68
C VAL A 27 -0.94 14.87 -8.09
N TYR A 28 -0.47 15.29 -9.27
CA TYR A 28 -0.58 16.67 -9.75
C TYR A 28 -1.37 16.73 -11.07
N PRO A 29 -2.72 16.72 -11.00
CA PRO A 29 -3.57 16.64 -12.19
C PRO A 29 -3.69 17.98 -12.93
N GLY A 30 -3.24 19.10 -12.35
CA GLY A 30 -3.39 20.43 -12.96
C GLY A 30 -4.85 20.79 -13.17
N LYS A 31 -5.26 21.04 -14.42
CA LYS A 31 -6.65 21.40 -14.78
C LYS A 31 -7.57 20.20 -15.01
N THR A 32 -7.04 18.97 -15.04
CA THR A 32 -7.86 17.78 -15.32
C THR A 32 -8.63 17.39 -14.07
N THR A 33 -9.93 17.13 -14.22
CA THR A 33 -10.76 16.63 -13.13
C THR A 33 -10.36 15.20 -12.77
N THR A 34 -10.39 14.88 -11.48
CA THR A 34 -10.15 13.51 -11.01
C THR A 34 -11.32 12.60 -11.41
N PRO A 35 -11.07 11.37 -11.88
CA PRO A 35 -12.13 10.42 -12.18
C PRO A 35 -12.79 9.91 -10.89
N THR A 36 -14.06 9.52 -11.00
CA THR A 36 -14.88 9.07 -9.87
C THR A 36 -15.35 7.62 -10.02
N SER A 37 -14.99 6.99 -11.14
CA SER A 37 -15.33 5.61 -11.48
C SER A 37 -14.05 4.83 -11.66
N ASP A 38 -14.02 3.58 -11.21
CA ASP A 38 -12.91 2.66 -11.45
C ASP A 38 -12.98 1.96 -12.82
N ASP A 39 -14.00 2.25 -13.63
CA ASP A 39 -14.01 1.79 -15.02
C ASP A 39 -13.34 2.81 -15.95
N TYR A 40 -12.20 2.42 -16.53
CA TYR A 40 -11.49 3.20 -17.55
C TYR A 40 -12.33 3.57 -18.77
N VAL A 41 -13.44 2.89 -19.07
CA VAL A 41 -14.36 3.33 -20.14
C VAL A 41 -15.01 4.67 -19.79
N ALA A 42 -15.27 4.94 -18.52
CA ALA A 42 -15.86 6.19 -18.05
C ALA A 42 -14.87 7.36 -18.02
N TRP A 43 -13.58 7.11 -18.26
CA TRP A 43 -12.53 8.13 -18.16
C TRP A 43 -12.38 8.90 -19.47
N THR A 44 -12.10 10.19 -19.33
CA THR A 44 -11.74 11.06 -20.45
C THR A 44 -10.37 10.70 -21.01
N VAL A 45 -10.13 11.09 -22.26
CA VAL A 45 -8.83 10.88 -22.93
C VAL A 45 -7.68 11.54 -22.17
N GLU A 46 -7.92 12.71 -21.57
CA GLU A 46 -6.90 13.42 -20.81
C GLU A 46 -6.55 12.68 -19.51
N GLN A 47 -7.55 12.17 -18.77
CA GLN A 47 -7.34 11.33 -17.59
C GLN A 47 -6.53 10.09 -17.95
N LEU A 48 -6.93 9.34 -18.99
CA LEU A 48 -6.22 8.13 -19.42
C LEU A 48 -4.77 8.42 -19.82
N ARG A 49 -4.51 9.55 -20.50
CA ARG A 49 -3.14 9.94 -20.89
C ARG A 49 -2.27 10.27 -19.68
N LYS A 50 -2.82 11.00 -18.71
CA LYS A 50 -2.09 11.33 -17.48
C LYS A 50 -1.80 10.08 -16.67
N GLU A 51 -2.76 9.18 -16.54
CA GLU A 51 -2.58 7.92 -15.84
C GLU A 51 -1.54 7.02 -16.53
N CYS A 52 -1.61 6.87 -17.85
CA CYS A 52 -0.57 6.14 -18.61
C CYS A 52 0.82 6.74 -18.40
N THR A 53 0.92 8.08 -18.33
CA THR A 53 2.20 8.77 -18.09
C THR A 53 2.69 8.54 -16.66
N SER A 54 1.79 8.62 -15.67
CA SER A 54 2.08 8.34 -14.26
C SER A 54 2.65 6.94 -14.09
N ARG A 55 2.04 5.95 -14.76
CA ARG A 55 2.47 4.55 -14.77
C ARG A 55 3.63 4.24 -15.71
N LYS A 56 4.21 5.26 -16.35
CA LYS A 56 5.33 5.16 -17.30
C LYS A 56 5.05 4.20 -18.47
N LEU A 57 3.78 4.05 -18.87
CA LEU A 57 3.38 3.27 -20.04
C LEU A 57 3.79 4.01 -21.31
N ARG A 58 4.68 3.38 -22.11
CA ARG A 58 5.18 3.95 -23.37
C ARG A 58 4.19 3.73 -24.51
N LEU A 59 3.11 4.51 -24.52
CA LEU A 59 2.09 4.43 -25.57
C LEU A 59 2.35 5.44 -26.70
N GLY A 60 2.13 5.00 -27.94
CA GLY A 60 2.29 5.87 -29.12
C GLY A 60 1.30 7.03 -29.13
N ARG A 61 1.66 8.13 -29.80
CA ARG A 61 0.81 9.34 -29.90
C ARG A 61 -0.58 9.05 -30.50
N LYS A 62 -0.65 8.10 -31.43
CA LYS A 62 -1.87 7.69 -32.16
C LYS A 62 -2.67 6.56 -31.48
N THR A 63 -2.25 6.10 -30.30
CA THR A 63 -3.00 5.09 -29.54
C THR A 63 -4.44 5.57 -29.34
N SER A 64 -5.44 4.70 -29.48
CA SER A 64 -6.84 5.09 -29.30
C SER A 64 -7.20 5.23 -27.81
N VAL A 65 -8.41 5.71 -27.51
CA VAL A 65 -8.94 5.77 -26.14
C VAL A 65 -9.15 4.35 -25.59
N ALA A 66 -9.78 3.49 -26.40
CA ALA A 66 -10.02 2.09 -26.08
C ALA A 66 -8.70 1.34 -25.81
N ASP A 67 -7.68 1.57 -26.64
CA ASP A 67 -6.38 0.94 -26.44
C ASP A 67 -5.71 1.43 -25.15
N ARG A 68 -5.81 2.71 -24.79
CA ARG A 68 -5.26 3.20 -23.50
C ARG A 68 -5.95 2.52 -22.32
N ALA A 69 -7.28 2.46 -22.34
CA ALA A 69 -8.05 1.77 -21.30
C ALA A 69 -7.67 0.29 -21.22
N LYS A 70 -7.49 -0.39 -22.37
CA LYS A 70 -7.03 -1.78 -22.43
C LYS A 70 -5.64 -1.95 -21.79
N HIS A 71 -4.66 -1.13 -22.16
CA HIS A 71 -3.30 -1.22 -21.60
C HIS A 71 -3.28 -0.96 -20.09
N LEU A 72 -4.11 -0.04 -19.58
CA LEU A 72 -4.23 0.19 -18.14
C LEU A 72 -4.83 -1.02 -17.42
N ARG A 73 -5.88 -1.65 -17.97
CA ARG A 73 -6.44 -2.90 -17.41
C ARG A 73 -5.42 -4.04 -17.40
N GLU A 74 -4.69 -4.21 -18.50
CA GLU A 74 -3.65 -5.24 -18.61
C GLU A 74 -2.51 -5.00 -17.62
N PHE A 75 -2.08 -3.74 -17.47
CA PHE A 75 -1.11 -3.35 -16.46
C PHE A 75 -1.61 -3.69 -15.04
N ASP A 76 -2.88 -3.41 -14.74
CA ASP A 76 -3.46 -3.68 -13.42
C ASP A 76 -3.63 -5.17 -13.14
N ALA A 77 -4.04 -5.94 -14.14
CA ALA A 77 -4.09 -7.39 -14.04
C ALA A 77 -2.70 -7.99 -13.82
N LEU A 78 -1.68 -7.51 -14.54
CA LEU A 78 -0.30 -7.95 -14.39
C LEU A 78 0.25 -7.58 -13.01
N HIS A 79 0.04 -6.35 -12.56
CA HIS A 79 0.47 -5.91 -11.23
C HIS A 79 -0.21 -6.71 -10.12
N ARG A 80 -1.53 -6.94 -10.19
CA ARG A 80 -2.24 -7.82 -9.24
C ARG A 80 -1.66 -9.22 -9.22
N SER A 81 -1.41 -9.79 -10.39
CA SER A 81 -0.82 -11.13 -10.51
C SER A 81 0.58 -11.19 -9.89
N MET A 82 1.45 -10.21 -10.17
CA MET A 82 2.79 -10.14 -9.56
C MET A 82 2.75 -10.00 -8.04
N VAL A 83 1.88 -9.12 -7.54
CA VAL A 83 1.69 -8.91 -6.10
C VAL A 83 1.19 -10.20 -5.46
N SER A 84 0.10 -10.78 -5.98
CA SER A 84 -0.47 -12.06 -5.50
C SER A 84 0.53 -13.21 -5.52
N ALA A 85 1.27 -13.38 -6.62
CA ALA A 85 2.29 -14.42 -6.76
C ALA A 85 3.41 -14.28 -5.73
N THR A 86 3.71 -13.07 -5.30
CA THR A 86 4.80 -12.86 -4.35
C THR A 86 4.37 -12.94 -2.90
N LEU A 87 3.14 -12.50 -2.62
CA LEU A 87 2.51 -12.73 -1.34
C LEU A 87 2.28 -14.23 -1.10
N SER A 88 2.06 -15.01 -2.16
CA SER A 88 1.91 -16.46 -2.10
C SER A 88 3.23 -17.18 -1.78
N SER A 89 3.19 -18.08 -0.79
CA SER A 89 4.28 -19.02 -0.50
C SER A 89 4.31 -20.17 -1.52
N ALA A 90 5.49 -20.75 -1.78
CA ALA A 90 5.65 -21.92 -2.66
C ALA A 90 4.89 -23.18 -2.16
N ASP A 91 4.48 -23.20 -0.90
CA ASP A 91 3.79 -24.34 -0.27
C ASP A 91 2.25 -24.30 -0.38
N GLY A 92 1.67 -23.42 -1.21
CA GLY A 92 0.23 -23.44 -1.51
C GLY A 92 -0.71 -23.04 -0.36
N SER A 93 -0.19 -22.63 0.81
CA SER A 93 -0.99 -22.03 1.89
C SER A 93 -1.20 -20.53 1.61
N SER A 94 -2.20 -20.21 0.80
CA SER A 94 -2.29 -18.95 0.05
C SER A 94 -2.91 -17.74 0.77
N VAL A 95 -3.07 -17.75 2.10
CA VAL A 95 -3.81 -16.65 2.79
C VAL A 95 -3.02 -15.99 3.93
N SER A 96 -2.25 -16.73 4.74
CA SER A 96 -1.62 -16.12 5.91
C SER A 96 -0.35 -15.33 5.61
N LEU A 97 0.42 -15.68 4.57
CA LEU A 97 1.66 -14.96 4.23
C LEU A 97 1.35 -13.60 3.60
N ASN A 98 0.24 -13.48 2.85
CA ASN A 98 -0.18 -12.22 2.21
C ASN A 98 -0.42 -11.11 3.23
N ASN A 99 -1.21 -11.42 4.27
CA ASN A 99 -1.57 -10.46 5.31
C ASN A 99 -0.34 -10.10 6.15
N CYS A 100 0.51 -11.08 6.50
CA CYS A 100 1.73 -10.84 7.26
C CYS A 100 2.74 -10.01 6.47
N THR A 101 2.87 -10.25 5.17
CA THR A 101 3.77 -9.48 4.31
C THR A 101 3.29 -8.05 4.15
N VAL A 102 2.01 -7.82 3.84
CA VAL A 102 1.49 -6.45 3.68
C VAL A 102 1.58 -5.69 4.99
N ARG A 103 1.16 -6.29 6.10
CA ARG A 103 1.29 -5.70 7.43
C ARG A 103 2.74 -5.41 7.82
N LEU A 104 3.69 -6.27 7.43
CA LEU A 104 5.11 -6.01 7.65
C LEU A 104 5.58 -4.80 6.83
N LEU A 105 5.13 -4.67 5.58
CA LEU A 105 5.42 -3.50 4.76
C LEU A 105 4.82 -2.22 5.35
N ASP A 106 3.57 -2.26 5.83
CA ASP A 106 2.92 -1.11 6.48
C ASP A 106 3.74 -0.63 7.67
N VAL A 107 4.21 -1.55 8.53
CA VAL A 107 5.07 -1.20 9.66
C VAL A 107 6.40 -0.61 9.17
N LEU A 108 7.10 -1.28 8.24
CA LEU A 108 8.42 -0.86 7.76
C LEU A 108 8.41 0.51 7.05
N PHE A 109 7.35 0.80 6.29
CA PHE A 109 7.21 2.03 5.51
C PHE A 109 6.41 3.13 6.22
N SER A 110 5.92 2.88 7.43
CA SER A 110 5.35 3.93 8.28
C SER A 110 6.34 5.05 8.58
N ASP A 111 5.84 6.24 8.88
CA ASP A 111 6.65 7.41 9.26
C ASP A 111 7.62 7.11 10.42
N THR A 112 7.25 6.19 11.32
CA THR A 112 8.05 5.79 12.48
C THR A 112 9.28 4.97 12.09
N PHE A 113 9.13 4.02 11.15
CA PHE A 113 10.19 3.06 10.84
C PHE A 113 10.93 3.35 9.54
N ALA A 114 10.31 4.01 8.55
CA ALA A 114 10.94 4.29 7.26
C ALA A 114 12.31 4.99 7.38
N PRO A 115 12.51 6.00 8.26
CA PRO A 115 13.83 6.62 8.43
C PRO A 115 14.88 5.69 9.03
N ARG A 116 14.47 4.75 9.90
CA ARG A 116 15.35 3.75 10.51
C ARG A 116 15.67 2.64 9.52
N PHE A 117 14.67 2.22 8.75
CA PHE A 117 14.77 1.17 7.75
C PHE A 117 15.78 1.53 6.65
N ALA A 118 15.77 2.78 6.19
CA ALA A 118 16.74 3.30 5.22
C ALA A 118 18.21 3.15 5.66
N ARG A 119 18.47 3.00 6.96
CA ARG A 119 19.81 2.90 7.57
C ARG A 119 20.24 1.47 7.87
N ILE A 120 19.38 0.47 7.66
CA ILE A 120 19.72 -0.95 7.93
C ILE A 120 20.78 -1.48 6.97
N GLY A 121 20.89 -0.89 5.78
CA GLY A 121 21.96 -1.20 4.82
C GLY A 121 23.34 -0.71 5.27
N ASP A 122 23.43 0.09 6.33
CA ASP A 122 24.70 0.57 6.86
C ASP A 122 25.51 -0.58 7.46
N LYS A 123 26.84 -0.49 7.37
CA LYS A 123 27.73 -1.47 8.01
C LYS A 123 27.50 -1.43 9.53
N PRO A 124 27.25 -2.58 10.19
CA PRO A 124 27.04 -2.61 11.62
C PRO A 124 28.29 -2.11 12.35
N SER A 125 28.07 -1.30 13.39
CA SER A 125 29.16 -0.80 14.23
C SER A 125 29.81 -1.93 15.02
N ARG A 126 31.06 -1.74 15.45
CA ARG A 126 31.79 -2.70 16.30
C ARG A 126 31.00 -3.05 17.56
N GLN A 127 30.40 -2.05 18.20
CA GLN A 127 29.57 -2.23 19.39
C GLN A 127 28.32 -3.10 19.12
N GLN A 128 27.67 -2.94 17.96
CA GLN A 128 26.54 -3.78 17.58
C GLN A 128 26.96 -5.22 17.30
N LEU A 129 28.13 -5.42 16.69
CA LEU A 129 28.69 -6.75 16.49
C LEU A 129 29.03 -7.42 17.83
N ASP A 130 29.67 -6.70 18.74
CA ASP A 130 30.06 -7.20 20.07
C ASP A 130 28.83 -7.53 20.94
N ALA A 131 27.72 -6.79 20.75
CA ALA A 131 26.45 -7.05 21.44
C ALA A 131 25.55 -8.08 20.73
N GLY A 132 25.94 -8.57 19.54
CA GLY A 132 25.09 -9.45 18.71
C GLY A 132 23.83 -8.77 18.16
N ASP A 133 23.76 -7.45 18.18
CA ASP A 133 22.63 -6.60 17.75
C ASP A 133 22.58 -6.46 16.21
N THR A 134 22.53 -7.59 15.51
CA THR A 134 22.52 -7.65 14.05
C THR A 134 21.42 -8.57 13.53
N HIS A 135 20.95 -8.30 12.30
CA HIS A 135 19.92 -9.12 11.64
C HIS A 135 18.68 -9.32 12.53
N GLY A 136 18.08 -10.52 12.54
CA GLY A 136 16.88 -10.82 13.34
C GLY A 136 17.03 -10.69 14.87
N ASN A 137 18.24 -10.46 15.39
CA ASN A 137 18.49 -10.17 16.80
C ASN A 137 18.54 -8.67 17.11
N SER A 138 18.47 -7.81 16.09
CA SER A 138 18.64 -6.39 16.29
C SER A 138 17.45 -5.75 17.01
N THR A 139 17.74 -4.68 17.73
CA THR A 139 16.74 -3.82 18.38
C THR A 139 15.72 -3.30 17.39
N PHE A 140 16.14 -3.00 16.15
CA PHE A 140 15.23 -2.62 15.08
C PHE A 140 14.16 -3.70 14.83
N TRP A 141 14.55 -4.97 14.63
CA TRP A 141 13.59 -6.04 14.33
C TRP A 141 12.74 -6.42 15.55
N ARG A 142 13.24 -6.19 16.77
CA ARG A 142 12.44 -6.32 18.00
C ARG A 142 11.34 -5.26 18.07
N ASP A 143 11.66 -4.01 17.76
CA ASP A 143 10.68 -2.91 17.71
C ASP A 143 9.65 -3.15 16.60
N VAL A 144 10.11 -3.57 15.41
CA VAL A 144 9.21 -3.93 14.29
C VAL A 144 8.28 -5.08 14.69
N ALA A 145 8.79 -6.15 15.31
CA ALA A 145 7.95 -7.25 15.75
C ALA A 145 6.93 -6.83 16.83
N SER A 146 7.30 -5.89 17.71
CA SER A 146 6.37 -5.33 18.70
C SER A 146 5.20 -4.64 18.03
N GLU A 147 5.44 -3.73 17.09
CA GLU A 147 4.38 -3.00 16.37
C GLU A 147 3.62 -3.90 15.39
N PHE A 148 4.32 -4.82 14.73
CA PHE A 148 3.69 -5.82 13.87
C PHE A 148 2.69 -6.69 14.64
N ASN A 149 2.96 -7.01 15.91
CA ASN A 149 2.06 -7.82 16.72
C ASN A 149 0.92 -7.02 17.38
N THR A 150 0.90 -5.69 17.30
CA THR A 150 -0.17 -4.86 17.89
C THR A 150 -1.21 -4.49 16.83
N ASN A 151 -2.50 -4.79 17.07
CA ASN A 151 -3.57 -4.43 16.15
C ASN A 151 -3.89 -2.92 16.20
N ARG A 152 -2.93 -2.08 15.81
CA ARG A 152 -3.14 -0.65 15.67
C ARG A 152 -3.68 -0.32 14.29
N THR A 153 -4.72 0.50 14.26
CA THR A 153 -5.44 0.88 13.04
C THR A 153 -4.60 1.69 12.06
N ASP A 154 -3.56 2.39 12.52
CA ASP A 154 -2.68 3.19 11.66
C ASP A 154 -1.83 2.36 10.70
N TYR A 155 -1.58 1.08 10.99
CA TYR A 155 -0.90 0.17 10.06
C TYR A 155 -1.85 -0.65 9.19
N ASN A 156 -3.15 -0.68 9.50
CA ASN A 156 -4.07 -1.56 8.78
C ASN A 156 -4.48 -1.00 7.41
N ASP A 157 -4.29 0.31 7.16
CA ASP A 157 -4.81 1.02 5.98
C ASP A 157 -3.73 1.67 5.09
N LEU A 158 -2.44 1.56 5.42
CA LEU A 158 -1.36 2.32 4.78
C LEU A 158 -1.14 1.92 3.32
N ILE A 159 -0.99 0.62 3.04
CA ILE A 159 -0.81 0.08 1.68
C ILE A 159 -2.15 -0.45 1.11
N SER A 160 -3.13 -0.72 1.98
CA SER A 160 -4.43 -1.36 1.69
C SER A 160 -5.38 -0.56 0.77
N THR A 161 -5.11 0.73 0.53
CA THR A 161 -5.95 1.55 -0.37
C THR A 161 -5.78 1.23 -1.86
N ASP A 162 -4.75 0.47 -2.24
CA ASP A 162 -4.61 0.01 -3.62
C ASP A 162 -5.56 -1.17 -3.87
N MET A 163 -6.54 -1.00 -4.77
CA MET A 163 -7.47 -2.07 -5.16
C MET A 163 -6.79 -3.35 -5.66
N ARG A 164 -5.50 -3.30 -5.96
CA ARG A 164 -4.70 -4.48 -6.30
C ARG A 164 -4.41 -5.39 -5.11
N LEU A 165 -4.78 -4.96 -3.90
CA LEU A 165 -4.66 -5.67 -2.63
C LEU A 165 -6.02 -5.90 -1.95
N GLU A 166 -7.14 -5.77 -2.68
CA GLU A 166 -8.51 -5.85 -2.12
C GLU A 166 -8.80 -7.16 -1.34
N ASP A 167 -8.09 -8.25 -1.66
CA ASP A 167 -8.19 -9.55 -0.95
C ASP A 167 -7.24 -9.70 0.25
N VAL A 168 -6.45 -8.67 0.58
CA VAL A 168 -5.46 -8.70 1.65
C VAL A 168 -5.93 -7.85 2.82
N ASP A 169 -5.99 -8.47 4.01
CA ASP A 169 -6.42 -7.81 5.23
C ASP A 169 -5.24 -7.68 6.20
N ALA A 170 -4.63 -6.49 6.23
CA ALA A 170 -3.53 -6.17 7.13
C ALA A 170 -3.92 -6.18 8.61
N SER A 171 -5.21 -6.19 8.95
CA SER A 171 -5.71 -6.31 10.32
C SER A 171 -5.63 -7.73 10.88
N VAL A 172 -5.44 -8.74 10.02
CA VAL A 172 -5.22 -10.13 10.44
C VAL A 172 -3.81 -10.29 11.00
N VAL A 173 -3.70 -10.15 12.33
CA VAL A 173 -2.42 -10.25 13.04
C VAL A 173 -2.06 -11.70 13.30
N VAL A 174 -1.01 -12.20 12.65
CA VAL A 174 -0.32 -13.43 13.04
C VAL A 174 0.90 -13.06 13.86
N ILE A 175 1.06 -13.61 15.06
CA ILE A 175 2.16 -13.22 15.94
C ILE A 175 3.50 -13.74 15.39
N HIS A 176 4.47 -12.85 15.23
CA HIS A 176 5.83 -13.17 14.77
C HIS A 176 6.90 -12.70 15.77
N SER A 177 7.99 -13.45 15.85
CA SER A 177 9.20 -13.01 16.54
C SER A 177 10.01 -12.06 15.64
N ALA A 178 10.95 -11.31 16.23
CA ALA A 178 11.90 -10.47 15.49
C ALA A 178 12.65 -11.23 14.38
N ALA A 179 13.09 -12.46 14.69
CA ALA A 179 13.73 -13.33 13.71
C ALA A 179 12.80 -13.70 12.56
N LYS A 180 11.50 -13.93 12.83
CA LYS A 180 10.52 -14.24 11.78
C LYS A 180 10.12 -13.03 10.94
N ALA A 181 9.97 -11.84 11.54
CA ALA A 181 9.80 -10.61 10.77
C ALA A 181 11.00 -10.36 9.82
N TYR A 182 12.22 -10.59 10.30
CA TYR A 182 13.43 -10.51 9.47
C TYR A 182 13.45 -11.56 8.35
N ASP A 183 13.07 -12.81 8.63
CA ASP A 183 13.00 -13.88 7.62
C ASP A 183 12.00 -13.53 6.51
N VAL A 184 10.80 -13.03 6.86
CA VAL A 184 9.78 -12.59 5.89
C VAL A 184 10.32 -11.47 5.02
N TRP A 185 10.94 -10.44 5.62
CA TRP A 185 11.59 -9.37 4.87
C TRP A 185 12.70 -9.90 3.94
N LYS A 186 13.55 -10.79 4.42
CA LYS A 186 14.66 -11.35 3.64
C LYS A 186 14.16 -12.12 2.42
N ASP A 187 13.11 -12.92 2.58
CA ASP A 187 12.50 -13.67 1.48
C ASP A 187 11.91 -12.72 0.44
N MET A 188 11.18 -11.69 0.87
CA MET A 188 10.66 -10.65 -0.03
C MET A 188 11.77 -9.90 -0.75
N ASN A 189 12.77 -9.42 -0.01
CA ASN A 189 13.88 -8.65 -0.57
C ASN A 189 14.62 -9.46 -1.64
N LYS A 190 14.84 -10.76 -1.43
CA LYS A 190 15.45 -11.66 -2.42
C LYS A 190 14.62 -11.80 -3.71
N ARG A 191 13.30 -11.72 -3.61
CA ARG A 191 12.40 -11.85 -4.77
C ARG A 191 12.33 -10.57 -5.61
N TYR A 192 12.72 -9.41 -5.06
CA TYR A 192 12.45 -8.10 -5.65
C TYR A 192 13.66 -7.16 -5.82
N LEU A 193 14.75 -7.35 -5.07
CA LEU A 193 15.96 -6.51 -5.07
C LEU A 193 17.22 -7.35 -5.30
#